data_AF-A0A1F9X7H9-F1
#
_entry.id   AF-A0A1F9X7H9-F1
#
_cell.length_a   1.000
_cell.length_b   1.000
_cell.length_c   1.000
_cell.angle_alpha   90.00
_cell.angle_beta   90.00
_cell.angle_gamma   90.00
#
_symmetry.space_group_name_H-M   'P 1'
#
loop_
_entity.id
_entity.type
_entity.pdbx_description
1 polymer ?
#
loop_
_entity_poly.entity_id
_entity_poly.type
_entity_poly.pdbx_seq_one_letter_code
_entity_poly.pdbx_strand_id
1 'polypeptide(L)' 'MKCKEARKLISPYIDNELNQGEKALVKKHVFGCSKCHYHYLMIKKTVFLVRSTRGSVSIIYSSTQLN' A
#
# COMPACT_ATOMS: atom_id res chain seq x y z
N MET A 1 4.79 -14.24 -6.67
CA MET A 1 3.55 -13.79 -7.34
C MET A 1 3.87 -12.94 -8.55
N LYS A 2 2.95 -12.87 -9.52
CA LYS A 2 3.06 -12.00 -10.70
C LYS A 2 2.47 -10.62 -10.40
N CYS A 3 2.88 -9.60 -11.17
CA CYS A 3 2.39 -8.22 -10.99
C CYS A 3 0.85 -8.13 -11.06
N LYS A 4 0.21 -8.90 -11.95
CA LYS A 4 -1.25 -8.90 -12.13
C LYS A 4 -1.99 -9.33 -10.85
N GLU A 5 -1.44 -10.31 -10.13
CA GLU A 5 -1.99 -10.81 -8.87
C GLU A 5 -1.73 -9.82 -7.75
N ALA A 6 -0.50 -9.33 -7.66
CA ALA A 6 -0.11 -8.31 -6.68
C ALA A 6 -1.03 -7.08 -6.74
N ARG A 7 -1.29 -6.56 -7.94
CA ARG A 7 -2.14 -5.37 -8.13
C ARG A 7 -3.56 -5.55 -7.62
N LYS A 8 -4.14 -6.75 -7.73
CA LYS A 8 -5.47 -7.05 -7.18
C LYS A 8 -5.47 -7.10 -5.66
N LEU A 9 -4.36 -7.53 -5.07
CA LEU A 9 -4.21 -7.70 -3.63
C LEU A 9 -3.72 -6.43 -2.91
N ILE A 10 -3.30 -5.38 -3.63
CA ILE A 10 -2.81 -4.14 -3.01
C ILE A 10 -3.89 -3.42 -2.18
N SER A 11 -5.12 -3.32 -2.68
CA SER A 11 -6.22 -2.69 -1.93
C SER A 11 -6.55 -3.46 -0.64
N PRO A 12 -6.88 -4.77 -0.68
CA PRO A 12 -7.14 -5.53 0.55
C PRO A 12 -5.91 -5.64 1.46
N TYR A 13 -4.68 -5.50 0.92
CA TYR A 13 -3.47 -5.36 1.72
C TYR A 13 -3.46 -4.05 2.52
N ILE A 14 -3.84 -2.92 1.92
CA ILE A 14 -3.94 -1.61 2.57
C ILE A 14 -5.05 -1.60 3.62
N ASP A 15 -6.18 -2.23 3.31
CA ASP A 15 -7.34 -2.32 4.22
C ASP A 15 -7.18 -3.41 5.28
N ASN A 16 -6.02 -4.09 5.32
CA ASN A 16 -5.65 -5.13 6.29
C ASN A 16 -6.52 -6.41 6.23
N GLU A 17 -7.21 -6.66 5.12
CA GLU A 17 -8.16 -7.76 4.90
C GLU A 17 -7.51 -9.09 4.48
N LEU A 18 -6.22 -9.09 4.16
CA LEU A 18 -5.49 -10.29 3.77
C LEU A 18 -5.06 -11.15 4.97
N ASN A 19 -4.94 -12.46 4.77
CA ASN A 19 -4.33 -13.34 5.77
C ASN A 19 -2.81 -13.14 5.86
N GLN A 20 -2.15 -13.72 6.89
CA GLN A 20 -0.71 -13.51 7.10
C GLN A 20 0.17 -13.99 5.94
N GLY A 21 -0.17 -15.13 5.33
CA GLY A 21 0.57 -15.68 4.18
C GLY A 21 0.48 -14.77 2.95
N GLU A 22 -0.73 -14.31 2.63
CA GLU A 22 -0.98 -13.35 1.56
C GLU A 22 -0.27 -12.03 1.81
N LYS A 23 -0.32 -11.50 3.04
CA LYS A 23 0.40 -10.28 3.43
C LYS A 23 1.90 -10.41 3.18
N ALA A 24 2.51 -11.53 3.56
CA ALA A 24 3.94 -11.76 3.34
C ALA A 24 4.29 -11.79 1.84
N LEU A 25 3.48 -12.47 1.03
CA LEU A 25 3.68 -12.57 -0.41
C LEU A 25 3.52 -11.21 -1.11
N VAL A 26 2.47 -10.45 -0.76
CA VAL A 26 2.22 -9.12 -1.32
C VAL A 26 3.32 -8.15 -0.90
N LYS A 27 3.69 -8.15 0.39
CA LYS A 27 4.80 -7.34 0.92
C LYS A 27 6.08 -7.62 0.13
N LYS A 28 6.49 -8.88 0.03
CA LYS A 28 7.71 -9.27 -0.72
C LYS A 28 7.70 -8.74 -2.16
N HIS A 29 6.57 -8.82 -2.86
CA HIS A 29 6.49 -8.36 -4.25
C HIS A 29 6.40 -6.84 -4.39
N VAL A 30 5.56 -6.18 -3.59
CA VAL A 30 5.38 -4.72 -3.62
C VAL A 30 6.69 -4.02 -3.31
N PHE A 31 7.46 -4.49 -2.34
CA PHE A 31 8.76 -3.89 -2.01
C PHE A 31 9.91 -4.38 -2.90
N GLY A 32 9.75 -5.48 -3.64
CA GLY A 32 10.73 -6.00 -4.59
C GLY A 32 10.51 -5.58 -6.05
N CYS A 33 9.40 -4.91 -6.38
CA CYS A 33 9.04 -4.53 -7.74
C CYS A 33 8.66 -3.05 -7.80
N SER A 34 9.48 -2.24 -8.48
CA SER A 34 9.28 -0.78 -8.62
C SER A 34 7.89 -0.40 -9.16
N LYS A 35 7.37 -1.12 -10.15
CA LYS A 35 6.03 -0.87 -10.73
C LYS A 35 4.90 -1.11 -9.73
N CYS A 36 4.99 -2.19 -8.95
CA CYS A 36 3.99 -2.52 -7.93
C CYS A 36 4.14 -1.65 -6.68
N HIS A 37 5.37 -1.26 -6.33
CA HIS A 37 5.64 -0.29 -5.28
C HIS A 37 4.97 1.06 -5.58
N TYR A 38 5.15 1.57 -6.79
CA TYR A 38 4.52 2.83 -7.22
C TYR A 38 2.98 2.74 -7.14
N HIS A 39 2.39 1.65 -7.62
CA HIS A 39 0.94 1.46 -7.54
C HIS A 39 0.43 1.42 -6.09
N TYR A 40 1.15 0.72 -5.21
CA TYR A 40 0.85 0.71 -3.77
C TYR A 40 0.89 2.12 -3.17
N LEU A 41 1.94 2.91 -3.47
CA LEU A 41 2.05 4.28 -2.99
C LEU A 41 0.89 5.15 -3.48
N MET A 42 0.47 4.99 -4.74
CA MET A 42 -0.64 5.77 -5.28
C MET A 42 -1.97 5.44 -4.62
N ILE A 43 -2.30 4.16 -4.45
CA ILE A 43 -3.53 3.76 -3.76
C ILE A 43 -3.49 4.21 -2.29
N LYS A 44 -2.34 4.04 -1.61
CA LYS A 44 -2.17 4.49 -0.22
C LYS A 44 -2.40 6.00 -0.07
N LYS A 45 -1.89 6.81 -1.01
CA LYS A 45 -2.13 8.25 -1.06
C LYS A 45 -3.62 8.56 -1.26
N THR A 46 -4.28 7.89 -2.19
CA THR A 46 -5.73 8.08 -2.41
C THR A 46 -6.55 7.74 -1.17
N VAL A 47 -6.27 6.60 -0.53
CA VAL A 47 -6.94 6.18 0.71
C VAL A 47 -6.69 7.19 1.83
N PHE A 48 -5.46 7.69 1.96
CA PHE A 48 -5.13 8.74 2.91
C PHE A 48 -5.95 10.00 2.65
N LEU A 49 -5.95 10.52 1.42
CA LEU A 49 -6.71 11.73 1.06
C LEU A 49 -8.20 11.58 1.34
N VAL A 50 -8.81 10.45 0.97
CA VAL A 50 -10.24 10.16 1.21
C VAL A 50 -10.57 10.07 2.70
N ARG A 51 -9.63 9.62 3.54
CA ARG A 51 -9.79 9.60 5.00
C ARG A 51 -9.59 10.99 5.61
N SER A 52 -8.63 11.76 5.11
CA SER A 52 -8.31 13.11 5.59
C SER A 52 -9.40 14.14 5.24
N THR A 53 -10.11 14.01 4.13
CA THR A 53 -11.26 14.88 3.84
C THR A 53 -12.42 14.66 4.81
N ARG A 54 -12.42 13.57 5.58
CA ARG A 54 -13.40 13.31 6.65
C ARG A 54 -12.95 13.81 8.03
N GLY A 55 -11.72 14.31 8.18
CA GLY A 55 -11.21 14.84 9.45
C GLY A 55 -9.92 15.63 9.27
N SER A 56 -9.95 16.92 9.60
CA SER A 56 -8.83 17.87 9.51
C SER A 56 -7.56 17.36 10.20
N VAL A 57 -6.55 16.90 9.45
CA VAL A 57 -5.20 16.61 10.00
C VAL A 57 -4.11 17.01 9.02
N SER A 58 -3.15 17.78 9.54
CA SER A 58 -1.97 18.34 8.87
C SER A 58 -1.04 17.27 8.30
N ILE A 59 -0.53 17.56 7.10
CA ILE A 59 0.35 16.71 6.32
C ILE A 59 1.77 16.70 6.91
N ILE A 60 2.28 15.52 7.26
CA ILE A 60 3.72 15.25 7.23
C ILE A 60 3.93 13.84 6.67
N TYR A 61 4.23 13.75 5.38
CA TYR A 61 4.70 12.51 4.77
C TYR A 61 6.21 12.42 5.00
N SER A 62 6.62 11.98 6.19
CA SER A 62 8.03 11.75 6.48
C SER A 62 8.52 10.54 5.70
N SER A 63 9.44 10.79 4.78
CA SER A 63 10.16 9.83 3.94
C SER A 63 11.11 8.92 4.73
N THR A 64 10.62 8.20 5.75
CA THR A 64 11.48 7.34 6.57
C THR A 64 10.74 6.13 7.13
N GLN A 65 10.68 5.06 6.33
CA GLN A 65 10.70 3.69 6.86
C GLN A 65 11.59 2.82 5.95
N LEU A 66 12.88 3.10 6.04
CA LEU A 66 13.96 2.15 5.78
C LEU A 66 14.89 2.25 6.99
N ASN A 67 14.57 1.49 8.03
CA ASN A 67 15.53 0.94 8.98
C ASN A 67 14.97 -0.40 9.46
#